data_AF-A0A7Y3YTU5-F1
#
_entry.id   AF-A0A7Y3YTU5-F1
#
_cell.length_a   1.000
_cell.length_b   1.000
_cell.length_c   1.000
_cell.angle_alpha   90.00
_cell.angle_beta   90.00
_cell.angle_gamma   90.00
#
_symmetry.space_group_name_H-M   'P 1'
#
loop_
_entity.id
_entity.type
_entity.pdbx_description
1 polymer ?
#
loop_
_entity_poly.entity_id
_entity_poly.type
_entity_poly.pdbx_seq_one_letter_code
_entity_poly.pdbx_strand_id
1 'polypeptide(L)'
;MKNNNIPVTYDKYGRMQYHPDFHPNHGMPWKTTEQKYLIERYVLDGPEQVSFALGRTIHTVMAKAWELRKLGFMPKPVKLKHHRRVQLPKGESA
;
A
#
# COMPACT_ATOMS: atom_id res chain seq x y z
N MET A 1 -7.68 27.80 -8.06
CA MET A 1 -7.53 26.38 -7.67
C MET A 1 -7.24 26.37 -6.18
N LYS A 2 -8.05 25.69 -5.35
CA LYS A 2 -7.78 25.64 -3.90
C LYS A 2 -6.60 24.69 -3.69
N ASN A 3 -5.44 25.23 -3.35
CA ASN A 3 -4.31 24.44 -2.87
C ASN A 3 -4.66 23.97 -1.46
N ASN A 4 -5.45 22.89 -1.37
CA ASN A 4 -5.69 22.22 -0.11
C ASN A 4 -4.39 21.51 0.28
N ASN A 5 -3.54 22.18 1.06
CA ASN A 5 -2.34 21.58 1.63
C ASN A 5 -2.77 20.61 2.74
N ILE A 6 -3.25 19.43 2.34
CA ILE A 6 -3.64 18.36 3.25
C ILE A 6 -2.33 17.80 3.81
N PRO A 7 -2.12 17.78 5.14
CA PRO A 7 -0.90 17.22 5.68
C PRO A 7 -0.90 15.70 5.49
N VAL A 8 0.26 15.15 5.14
CA VAL A 8 0.48 13.71 5.19
C VAL A 8 0.44 13.26 6.65
N THR A 9 -0.39 12.27 6.95
CA THR A 9 -0.51 11.69 8.29
C THR A 9 -0.25 10.20 8.24
N TYR A 10 0.18 9.64 9.37
CA TYR A 10 0.50 8.23 9.52
C TYR A 10 -0.28 7.63 10.67
N ASP A 11 -0.58 6.34 10.59
CA ASP A 11 -1.11 5.61 11.73
C ASP A 11 -0.01 5.17 12.71
N LYS A 12 -0.40 4.55 13.82
CA LYS A 12 0.52 4.02 14.85
C LYS A 12 1.54 2.97 14.34
N TYR A 13 1.38 2.47 13.12
CA TYR A 13 2.28 1.52 12.47
C TYR A 13 3.16 2.17 11.39
N GLY A 14 3.12 3.51 11.29
CA GLY A 14 3.85 4.29 10.29
C GLY A 14 3.31 4.12 8.87
N ARG A 15 2.05 3.73 8.69
CA ARG A 15 1.42 3.61 7.37
C ARG A 15 0.78 4.95 7.01
N MET A 16 1.08 5.46 5.81
CA MET A 16 0.44 6.67 5.32
C MET A 16 -1.09 6.48 5.28
N GLN A 17 -1.82 7.40 5.90
CA GLN A 17 -3.27 7.48 5.79
C GLN A 17 -3.67 7.98 4.40
N TYR A 18 -4.97 7.98 4.09
CA TYR A 18 -5.44 8.48 2.81
C TYR A 18 -4.98 9.93 2.57
N HIS A 19 -4.29 10.16 1.44
CA HIS A 19 -3.93 11.45 0.92
C HIS A 19 -4.24 11.47 -0.59
N PRO A 20 -4.98 12.47 -1.11
CA PRO A 20 -5.44 12.48 -2.50
C PRO A 20 -4.28 12.43 -3.50
N ASP A 21 -3.17 13.11 -3.24
CA ASP A 21 -2.02 13.16 -4.16
C ASP A 21 -1.28 11.82 -4.26
N PHE A 22 -1.29 11.02 -3.19
CA PHE A 22 -0.60 9.72 -3.14
C PHE A 22 -1.53 8.54 -3.45
N HIS A 23 -2.85 8.73 -3.29
CA HIS A 23 -3.85 7.69 -3.50
C HIS A 23 -4.94 8.07 -4.53
N PRO A 24 -4.56 8.44 -5.77
CA PRO A 24 -5.52 8.84 -6.80
C PRO A 24 -6.50 7.72 -7.18
N ASN A 25 -6.16 6.45 -6.93
CA ASN A 25 -7.01 5.29 -7.21
C ASN A 25 -7.77 4.79 -5.97
N HIS A 26 -7.90 5.61 -4.93
CA HIS A 26 -8.72 5.27 -3.76
C HIS A 26 -10.20 5.12 -4.15
N GLY A 27 -10.87 4.07 -3.65
CA GLY A 27 -12.27 3.77 -3.98
C GLY A 27 -12.52 3.24 -5.40
N MET A 28 -11.54 3.31 -6.31
CA MET A 28 -11.70 2.84 -7.68
C MET A 28 -11.68 1.31 -7.79
N PRO A 29 -12.43 0.69 -8.73
CA PRO A 29 -12.37 -0.75 -8.98
C PRO A 29 -10.95 -1.25 -9.30
N TRP A 30 -10.63 -2.48 -8.94
CA TRP A 30 -9.33 -3.10 -9.23
C TRP A 30 -9.25 -3.58 -10.67
N LYS A 31 -8.37 -2.97 -11.47
CA LYS A 31 -8.10 -3.44 -12.84
C LYS A 31 -7.31 -4.74 -12.81
N THR A 32 -7.48 -5.57 -13.85
CA THR A 32 -6.72 -6.84 -13.98
C THR A 32 -5.21 -6.61 -14.00
N THR A 33 -4.74 -5.51 -14.61
CA THR A 33 -3.33 -5.13 -14.64
C THR A 33 -2.79 -4.76 -13.25
N GLU A 34 -3.57 -4.06 -12.44
CA GLU A 34 -3.19 -3.73 -11.05
C GLU A 34 -3.12 -5.00 -10.18
N GLN A 35 -4.07 -5.92 -10.36
CA GLN A 35 -4.06 -7.20 -9.64
C GLN A 35 -2.85 -8.05 -10.03
N LYS A 36 -2.51 -8.12 -11.33
CA LYS A 36 -1.32 -8.80 -11.83
C LYS A 36 -0.05 -8.19 -11.21
N TYR A 37 0.09 -6.86 -11.25
CA TYR A 37 1.21 -6.15 -10.64
C TYR A 37 1.31 -6.44 -9.14
N LEU A 38 0.18 -6.41 -8.41
CA LEU A 38 0.12 -6.74 -7.00
C LEU A 38 0.67 -8.15 -6.72
N ILE A 39 0.22 -9.16 -7.49
CA ILE A 39 0.67 -10.55 -7.32
C ILE A 39 2.18 -10.67 -7.52
N GLU A 40 2.71 -10.03 -8.56
CA GLU A 40 4.12 -10.13 -8.94
C GLU A 40 5.05 -9.36 -7.99
N ARG A 41 4.63 -8.19 -7.48
CA ARG A 41 5.53 -7.27 -6.78
C ARG A 41 5.39 -7.27 -5.26
N TYR A 42 4.26 -7.69 -4.70
CA TYR A 42 3.99 -7.52 -3.26
C TYR A 42 5.00 -8.20 -2.34
N VAL A 43 5.49 -9.39 -2.70
CA VAL A 43 6.51 -10.09 -1.90
C VAL A 43 7.88 -9.42 -2.04
N LEU A 44 8.20 -8.96 -3.25
CA LEU A 44 9.51 -8.39 -3.60
C LEU A 44 9.72 -7.00 -3.01
N ASP A 45 8.73 -6.13 -3.19
CA ASP A 45 8.81 -4.70 -2.88
C ASP A 45 8.12 -4.35 -1.56
N GLY A 46 7.12 -5.13 -1.16
CA GLY A 46 6.35 -4.87 0.04
C GLY A 46 5.13 -3.97 -0.19
N PRO A 47 4.26 -3.88 0.83
CA PRO A 47 2.94 -3.26 0.71
C PRO A 47 2.97 -1.74 0.57
N GLU A 48 4.03 -1.06 1.03
CA GLU A 48 4.16 0.40 0.94
C GLU A 48 4.56 0.84 -0.47
N GLN A 49 5.57 0.20 -1.04
CA GLN A 49 6.05 0.45 -2.39
C GLN A 49 4.97 0.12 -3.42
N VAL A 50 4.26 -0.99 -3.23
CA VAL A 50 3.12 -1.35 -4.09
C VAL A 50 1.95 -0.38 -3.91
N SER A 51 1.74 0.16 -2.71
CA SER A 51 0.74 1.20 -2.45
C SER A 51 1.02 2.47 -3.25
N PHE A 52 2.27 2.95 -3.26
CA PHE A 52 2.66 4.08 -4.11
C PHE A 52 2.53 3.78 -5.61
N ALA A 53 2.99 2.60 -6.05
CA ALA A 53 2.92 2.23 -7.46
C ALA A 53 1.47 2.13 -7.99
N LEU A 54 0.54 1.67 -7.15
CA LEU A 54 -0.88 1.52 -7.52
C LEU A 54 -1.74 2.74 -7.18
N GLY A 55 -1.19 3.75 -6.50
CA GLY A 55 -1.96 4.91 -6.05
C GLY A 55 -3.11 4.52 -5.12
N ARG A 56 -2.89 3.55 -4.22
CA ARG A 56 -3.89 3.04 -3.27
C ARG A 56 -3.28 2.99 -1.88
N THR A 57 -4.09 3.09 -0.82
CA THR A 57 -3.55 3.02 0.55
C THR A 57 -2.92 1.66 0.83
N ILE A 58 -1.91 1.65 1.71
CA ILE A 58 -1.25 0.41 2.17
C ILE A 58 -2.28 -0.60 2.68
N HIS A 59 -3.30 -0.12 3.39
CA HIS A 59 -4.37 -0.96 3.90
C HIS A 59 -5.16 -1.66 2.78
N THR A 60 -5.57 -0.91 1.74
CA THR A 60 -6.30 -1.48 0.59
C THR A 60 -5.45 -2.50 -0.16
N VAL A 61 -4.16 -2.25 -0.33
CA VAL A 61 -3.22 -3.19 -0.96
C VAL A 61 -3.08 -4.48 -0.14
N MET A 62 -2.91 -4.37 1.19
CA MET A 62 -2.84 -5.53 2.09
C MET A 62 -4.13 -6.36 2.05
N ALA A 63 -5.29 -5.70 2.09
CA ALA A 63 -6.59 -6.35 2.02
C ALA A 63 -6.78 -7.11 0.69
N LYS A 64 -6.42 -6.49 -0.44
CA LYS A 64 -6.52 -7.15 -1.74
C LYS A 64 -5.55 -8.33 -1.87
N ALA A 65 -4.32 -8.20 -1.37
CA ALA A 65 -3.37 -9.31 -1.37
C ALA A 65 -3.89 -10.49 -0.53
N TRP A 66 -4.53 -10.21 0.62
CA TRP A 66 -5.17 -11.24 1.42
C TRP A 66 -6.32 -11.93 0.68
N GLU A 67 -7.20 -11.17 0.02
CA GLU A 67 -8.30 -11.68 -0.78
C GLU A 67 -7.80 -12.58 -1.93
N LEU A 68 -6.80 -12.13 -2.69
CA LEU A 68 -6.22 -12.90 -3.80
C LEU A 68 -5.56 -14.19 -3.32
N ARG A 69 -4.95 -14.19 -2.12
CA ARG A 69 -4.41 -15.41 -1.51
C ARG A 69 -5.51 -16.37 -1.08
N LYS A 70 -6.61 -15.85 -0.53
CA LYS A 70 -7.77 -16.65 -0.14
C LYS A 70 -8.41 -17.32 -1.37
N LEU A 71 -8.45 -16.63 -2.50
CA LEU A 71 -8.96 -17.14 -3.78
C LEU A 71 -7.98 -18.03 -4.54
N GLY A 72 -6.72 -18.14 -4.10
CA GLY A 72 -5.69 -18.96 -4.76
C GLY A 72 -4.98 -18.29 -5.95
N PHE A 73 -5.30 -17.03 -6.27
CA PHE A 73 -4.63 -16.28 -7.35
C PHE A 73 -3.24 -15.77 -6.96
N MET A 74 -2.98 -15.62 -5.66
CA MET A 74 -1.68 -15.18 -5.16
C MET A 74 -1.09 -16.24 -4.23
N PRO A 75 0.17 -16.67 -4.43
CA PRO A 75 0.81 -17.61 -3.54
C PRO A 75 1.05 -16.98 -2.15
N LYS A 76 0.96 -17.81 -1.11
CA LYS A 76 1.43 -17.42 0.22
C LYS A 76 2.97 -17.42 0.23
N PRO A 77 3.63 -16.38 0.78
CA PRO A 77 5.08 -16.35 0.85
C PRO A 77 5.58 -17.44 1.81
N VAL A 78 6.61 -18.18 1.39
CA VAL A 78 7.25 -19.23 2.22
C VAL A 78 7.99 -18.61 3.42
N LYS A 79 8.59 -17.43 3.23
CA LYS A 79 9.24 -16.65 4.28
C LYS A 79 8.65 -15.25 4.34
N LEU A 80 8.28 -14.80 5.53
CA LEU A 80 7.83 -13.43 5.74
C LEU A 80 9.04 -12.49 5.62
N LYS A 81 9.03 -11.60 4.63
CA LYS A 81 10.00 -10.52 4.50
C LYS A 81 9.41 -9.27 5.15
N HIS A 82 10.05 -8.79 6.22
CA HIS A 82 9.72 -7.52 6.81
C HIS A 82 10.36 -6.40 5.98
N HIS A 83 9.53 -5.52 5.43
CA HIS A 83 9.98 -4.36 4.66
C HIS A 83 10.09 -3.16 5.59
N ARG A 84 11.25 -2.48 5.58
CA ARG A 84 11.45 -1.23 6.33
C ARG A 84 10.58 -0.14 5.70
N ARG A 85 9.94 0.68 6.54
CA ARG A 85 9.16 1.83 6.10
C ARG A 85 10.04 2.91 5.48
N VAL A 86 9.61 3.51 4.37
CA VAL A 86 10.40 4.54 3.68
C VAL A 86 10.18 5.90 4.35
N GLN A 87 8.95 6.18 4.78
CA GLN A 87 8.57 7.52 5.24
C GLN A 87 8.43 7.68 6.76
N LEU A 88 8.91 6.72 7.58
CA LEU A 88 8.91 6.94 9.03
C LEU A 88 10.01 7.97 9.36
N PRO A 89 9.69 9.18 9.87
CA PRO A 89 10.71 10.11 10.30
C PRO A 89 11.50 9.45 11.44
N LYS A 90 12.82 9.34 11.28
CA LYS A 90 13.72 9.02 12.39
C LYS A 90 13.65 10.20 13.37
N GLY A 91 12.86 10.07 14.45
CA GLY A 91 13.01 10.99 15.59
C GLY A 91 11.77 11.40 16.36
N GLU A 92 10.55 11.13 15.89
CA GLU A 92 9.33 11.44 16.66
C GLU A 92 8.65 10.15 17.11
N SER A 93 9.30 9.50 18.08
CA SER A 93 8.59 8.63 19.01
C SER A 93 7.73 9.53 19.89
N ALA A 94 6.41 9.36 19.82
CA ALA A 94 5.51 9.80 20.88
C ALA A 94 5.79 9.04 22.18
#